data_AF-A0A3G6N4M6-F1
#
_entry.id   AF-A0A3G6N4M6-F1
#
_cell.length_a   1.000
_cell.length_b   1.000
_cell.length_c   1.000
_cell.angle_alpha   90.00
_cell.angle_beta   90.00
_cell.angle_gamma   90.00
#
_symmetry.space_group_name_H-M   'P 1'
#
loop_
_entity.id
_entity.type
_entity.pdbx_description
1 polymer ?
#
loop_
_entity_poly.entity_id
_entity_poly.type
_entity_poly.pdbx_seq_one_letter_code
_entity_poly.pdbx_strand_id
1 'polypeptide(L)' 'MFNLRRDPFEKALEGSNTYFDWYLSRVFVITPIQQYAIKFLSTFKEFPPSQTPGDWSLTKIQKQVNEMNVKAN' A
#
# COMPACT_ATOMS: atom_id res chain seq x y z
N MET A 1 0.93 -9.96 9.76
CA MET A 1 2.09 -10.52 9.04
C MET A 1 1.62 -11.79 8.37
N PHE A 2 1.91 -11.99 7.08
CA PHE A 2 1.54 -13.18 6.31
C PHE A 2 2.77 -13.94 5.81
N ASN A 3 2.71 -15.27 5.81
CA ASN A 3 3.72 -16.09 5.18
C ASN A 3 3.29 -16.47 3.77
N LEU A 4 3.46 -15.56 2.81
CA LEU A 4 2.99 -15.78 1.43
C LEU A 4 3.62 -17.01 0.75
N ARG A 5 4.81 -17.44 1.18
CA ARG A 5 5.44 -18.67 0.64
C ARG A 5 4.72 -19.94 1.09
N ARG A 6 4.16 -19.94 2.31
CA ARG A 6 3.47 -21.10 2.90
C ARG A 6 1.95 -20.99 2.78
N ASP A 7 1.44 -19.77 2.69
CA ASP A 7 0.03 -19.42 2.58
C ASP A 7 -0.13 -18.33 1.50
N PRO A 8 -0.11 -18.72 0.21
CA PRO A 8 -0.22 -17.78 -0.90
C PRO A 8 -1.59 -17.06 -0.97
N PHE A 9 -2.59 -17.59 -0.28
CA PHE A 9 -3.96 -17.05 -0.28
C PHE A 9 -4.33 -16.33 1.02
N GLU A 10 -3.38 -16.14 1.94
CA GLU A 10 -3.57 -15.42 3.21
C GLU A 10 -4.67 -16.00 4.13
N LYS A 11 -5.02 -17.29 3.97
CA LYS A 11 -6.10 -17.95 4.70
C LYS A 11 -5.70 -18.49 6.06
N ALA A 12 -4.40 -18.55 6.35
CA ALA A 12 -3.90 -19.18 7.57
C ALA A 12 -4.27 -18.41 8.84
N LEU A 13 -4.62 -17.12 8.75
CA LEU A 13 -5.11 -16.36 9.90
C LEU A 13 -6.48 -16.86 10.40
N GLU A 14 -7.35 -17.30 9.48
CA GLU A 14 -8.70 -17.79 9.80
C GLU A 14 -8.74 -19.32 9.92
N GLY A 15 -7.95 -20.01 9.10
CA GLY A 15 -8.02 -21.47 8.95
C GLY A 15 -6.98 -22.28 9.74
N SER A 16 -6.03 -21.63 10.44
CA SER A 16 -4.97 -22.35 11.17
C SER A 16 -4.99 -22.06 12.66
N ASN A 17 -5.06 -23.14 13.44
CA ASN A 17 -5.01 -23.08 14.91
C ASN A 17 -3.62 -22.72 15.46
N THR A 18 -2.56 -22.80 14.65
CA THR A 18 -1.16 -22.61 15.07
C THR A 18 -0.51 -21.38 14.44
N TYR A 19 -1.30 -20.55 13.74
CA TYR A 19 -0.77 -19.39 13.04
C TYR A 19 -0.11 -18.38 13.99
N PHE A 20 -0.72 -18.18 15.16
CA PHE A 20 -0.20 -17.28 16.18
C PHE A 20 1.13 -17.75 16.77
N ASP A 21 1.35 -19.05 16.92
CA ASP A 21 2.64 -19.59 17.40
C ASP A 21 3.77 -19.31 16.37
N TRP A 22 3.46 -19.48 15.09
CA TRP A 22 4.39 -19.14 14.01
C TRP A 22 4.68 -17.62 13.96
N TYR A 23 3.66 -16.79 14.20
CA TYR A 23 3.79 -15.34 14.25
C TYR A 23 4.64 -14.87 15.44
N LEU A 24 4.35 -15.38 16.64
CA LEU A 24 5.03 -14.99 17.89
C LEU A 24 6.50 -15.41 17.90
N SER A 25 6.81 -16.59 17.35
CA SER A 25 8.21 -17.03 17.17
C SER A 25 9.04 -16.13 16.24
N ARG A 26 8.43 -15.14 15.57
CA ARG A 26 9.09 -14.21 14.63
C ARG A 26 8.93 -12.74 15.01
N VAL A 27 8.55 -12.42 16.25
CA VAL A 27 8.39 -11.04 16.72
C VAL A 27 9.67 -10.21 16.51
N PHE A 28 10.85 -10.84 16.64
CA PHE A 28 12.15 -10.20 16.37
C PHE A 28 12.32 -9.66 14.94
N VAL A 29 11.52 -10.14 13.98
CA VAL A 29 11.52 -9.66 12.58
C VAL A 29 10.57 -8.47 12.40
N ILE A 30 9.51 -8.39 13.21
CA ILE A 30 8.46 -7.38 13.06
C ILE A 30 8.98 -5.99 13.43
N THR A 31 9.71 -5.89 14.55
CA THR A 31 10.30 -4.62 15.02
C THR A 31 11.23 -3.96 14.00
N PRO A 32 12.23 -4.64 13.38
CA PRO A 32 13.09 -4.01 12.39
C PRO A 32 12.36 -3.66 11.08
N ILE A 33 11.34 -4.42 10.67
CA ILE A 33 10.54 -4.08 9.47
C ILE A 33 9.84 -2.72 9.63
N GLN A 34 9.33 -2.41 10.82
CA GLN A 34 8.72 -1.11 11.10
C GLN A 34 9.71 0.03 10.93
N GLN A 35 10.95 -0.12 11.41
CA GLN A 35 12.00 0.88 11.24
C GLN A 35 12.32 1.11 9.75
N TYR A 36 12.37 0.04 8.95
CA TYR A 36 12.57 0.15 7.51
C TYR A 36 11.43 0.91 6.82
N ALA A 37 10.18 0.61 7.16
CA ALA A 37 9.02 1.32 6.64
C ALA A 37 9.05 2.81 7.03
N ILE A 38 9.41 3.15 8.26
CA ILE A 38 9.56 4.54 8.71
C ILE A 38 10.68 5.25 7.93
N LYS A 39 11.81 4.59 7.69
CA LYS A 39 12.89 5.14 6.87
C LYS A 39 12.42 5.43 5.44
N PHE A 40 11.66 4.51 4.84
CA PHE A 40 11.05 4.73 3.53
C PHE A 40 10.06 5.90 3.56
N LEU A 41 9.15 5.96 4.53
CA LEU A 41 8.21 7.07 4.67
C LEU A 41 8.90 8.42 4.89
N SER A 42 10.06 8.42 5.55
CA SER A 42 10.85 9.64 5.75
C SER A 42 11.34 10.23 4.41
N THR A 43 11.53 9.40 3.38
CA THR A 43 11.91 9.88 2.04
C THR A 43 10.83 10.76 1.40
N PHE A 44 9.56 10.63 1.81
CA PHE A 44 8.48 11.47 1.28
C PHE A 44 8.58 12.93 1.71
N LYS A 45 9.41 13.25 2.71
CA LYS A 45 9.76 14.64 3.03
C LYS A 45 10.65 15.27 1.95
N GLU A 46 11.57 14.48 1.40
CA GLU A 46 12.51 14.91 0.35
C GLU A 46 11.88 14.77 -1.04
N PHE A 47 11.08 13.73 -1.23
CA PHE A 47 10.40 13.39 -2.48
C PHE A 47 8.89 13.33 -2.24
N PRO A 48 8.22 14.49 -2.14
CA PRO A 48 6.78 14.51 -1.90
C PRO A 48 6.07 13.73 -3.02
N PRO A 49 5.10 12.85 -2.68
CA PRO A 49 4.37 12.09 -3.68
C PRO A 49 3.68 13.06 -4.63
N SER A 50 4.16 13.13 -5.88
CA SER A 50 3.68 14.06 -6.90
C SER A 50 2.32 13.66 -7.46
N GLN A 51 1.92 12.42 -7.24
CA GLN A 51 0.62 11.90 -7.65
C GLN A 51 -0.41 12.25 -6.58
N THR A 52 -1.31 13.19 -6.91
CA THR A 52 -2.61 13.21 -6.23
C THR A 52 -3.20 11.81 -6.40
N PRO A 53 -3.68 11.15 -5.32
CA PRO A 53 -4.31 9.83 -5.41
C PRO A 53 -5.27 9.88 -6.58
N GLY A 54 -5.23 8.87 -7.47
CA GLY A 54 -6.02 8.85 -8.70
C GLY A 54 -7.47 9.21 -8.41
N ASP A 55 -7.78 10.49 -8.55
CA ASP A 55 -9.07 11.06 -8.21
C ASP A 55 -9.90 10.89 -9.46
N TRP A 56 -10.49 9.70 -9.59
CA TRP A 56 -11.42 9.34 -10.65
C TRP A 56 -12.80 9.99 -10.42
N SER A 57 -12.90 11.05 -9.60
CA SER A 57 -14.15 11.79 -9.48
C SER A 57 -14.61 12.26 -10.86
N LEU A 58 -15.91 12.11 -11.09
CA LEU A 58 -16.57 12.51 -12.34
C LEU A 58 -16.25 13.97 -12.70
N THR A 59 -16.09 14.83 -11.69
CA THR A 59 -15.70 16.23 -11.84
C THR A 59 -14.33 16.40 -12.49
N LYS A 60 -13.33 15.58 -12.13
CA LYS A 60 -11.98 15.66 -12.70
C LYS A 60 -11.95 15.15 -14.14
N ILE A 61 -12.68 14.07 -14.42
CA ILE A 61 -12.85 13.53 -15.78
C ILE A 61 -13.56 14.54 -16.68
N GLN A 62 -14.66 15.14 -16.21
CA GLN A 62 -15.37 16.19 -16.95
C GLN A 62 -14.47 17.39 -17.25
N LYS A 63 -13.66 17.82 -16.28
CA LYS A 63 -12.70 18.92 -16.46
C LYS A 63 -11.66 18.58 -17.52
N GLN A 64 -11.10 17.38 -17.49
CA GLN A 64 -10.11 16.91 -18.47
C GLN A 64 -10.69 16.84 -19.89
N VAL A 65 -11.93 16.35 -20.04
CA VAL A 65 -12.65 16.33 -21.33
C VAL A 65 -12.90 17.75 -21.85
N ASN A 66 -13.31 18.66 -20.98
CA ASN A 66 -13.54 20.06 -21.35
C ASN A 66 -12.22 20.76 -21.78
N GLU A 67 -11.12 20.54 -21.06
CA GLU A 67 -9.80 21.10 -21.40
C GLU A 67 -9.29 20.59 -22.76
N MET A 68 -9.58 19.33 -23.11
CA MET A 68 -9.26 18.77 -24.43
C MET A 68 -10.08 19.42 -25.56
N ASN A 69 -11.37 19.69 -25.33
CA ASN A 69 -12.24 20.36 -26.32
C ASN A 69 -11.88 21.84 -26.54
N VAL A 70 -11.38 22.53 -25.51
CA VAL A 70 -10.94 23.93 -25.64
C VAL A 70 -9.65 24.07 -26.44
N LYS A 71 -8.73 23.09 -26.37
CA LYS A 71 -7.48 23.10 -27.16
C LYS A 71 -7.67 22.74 -28.64
N ALA A 72 -8.81 22.16 -28.99
CA ALA A 72 -9.11 21.72 -30.36
C ALA A 72 -9.79 22.81 -31.21
N ASN A 73 -10.13 23.96 -30.61
CA ASN A 73 -10.67 25.16 -31.27
C ASN A 73 -9.70 26.33 -31.13
#